data_AF-A0A3D4DUS7-F1
#
_entry.id   AF-A0A3D4DUS7-F1
#
_cell.length_a   1.000
_cell.length_b   1.000
_cell.length_c   1.000
_cell.angle_alpha   90.00
_cell.angle_beta   90.00
_cell.angle_gamma   90.00
#
_symmetry.space_group_name_H-M   'P 1'
#
loop_
_entity.id
_entity.type
_entity.pdbx_description
1 polymer ?
#
loop_
_entity_poly.entity_id
_entity_poly.type
_entity_poly.pdbx_seq_one_letter_code
_entity_poly.pdbx_strand_id
1 'polypeptide(L)'
;MEIREALTFDDVLLVPAESSVLPSMADTRTKVTRDITMNIPLLAAAMDTVTEARMAIAMAQAGGLGVIHKNLDIEAQAREVRRVKRFESGIVYNPVTLTPDQTLADAKALIERYNFTGFPVVDERGLVVGIVTNRDMRFANSDDTPVKAMMTRDNLAMLTEPADLEQAKSMMRERRIEKLLVTDGAGKLTGLLTLKDTEQAVLNPDACKDPLGRLRVAAATSVGDTGFERTEALIDAGVDIVVVDTAHGHSRGVLEAVERIKKTSNEVQVIAGNVATGDATRALIDVGADAVKVGIGPGSICTTRMVAGVGVPQLTAIMDCTDAAGGVPVIADGGIKFSGDFAKAIAAGASAAMVGSMIAGTDESPGEVILYQGRSFKSYRGMGSLGAMARGSADRYFQKDAASDKLGPEGIEGQGPYKGSVSTV
;
A
#
# COMPACT_ATOMS: atom_id res chain seq x y z
N MET A 1 -24.61 9.96 36.41
CA MET A 1 -23.88 9.57 35.19
C MET A 1 -23.38 8.17 35.42
N GLU A 2 -23.94 7.19 34.74
CA GLU A 2 -23.45 5.82 34.79
C GLU A 2 -22.28 5.71 33.82
N ILE A 3 -21.11 5.35 34.34
CA ILE A 3 -19.90 5.20 33.53
C ILE A 3 -19.93 3.79 32.96
N ARG A 4 -19.98 3.69 31.63
CA ARG A 4 -19.96 2.39 30.93
C ARG A 4 -18.63 1.68 31.17
N GLU A 5 -18.70 0.40 31.52
CA GLU A 5 -17.54 -0.49 31.57
C GLU A 5 -17.09 -0.85 30.14
N ALA A 6 -15.78 -0.80 29.90
CA ALA A 6 -15.16 -1.10 28.60
C ALA A 6 -13.81 -1.78 28.82
N LEU A 7 -13.48 -2.71 27.92
CA LEU A 7 -12.34 -3.62 28.02
C LEU A 7 -11.36 -3.40 26.86
N THR A 8 -10.10 -3.71 27.10
CA THR A 8 -9.03 -3.79 26.11
C THR A 8 -8.46 -5.21 26.03
N PHE A 9 -7.45 -5.42 25.19
CA PHE A 9 -6.89 -6.76 24.94
C PHE A 9 -6.34 -7.45 26.19
N ASP A 10 -5.69 -6.71 27.08
CA ASP A 10 -5.08 -7.28 28.30
C ASP A 10 -6.12 -7.76 29.32
N ASP A 11 -7.37 -7.30 29.23
CA ASP A 11 -8.44 -7.65 30.18
C ASP A 11 -9.09 -9.00 29.87
N VAL A 12 -8.82 -9.59 28.70
CA VAL A 12 -9.53 -10.77 28.20
C VAL A 12 -8.60 -11.87 27.68
N LEU A 13 -9.12 -13.09 27.64
CA LEU A 13 -8.53 -14.23 26.95
C LEU A 13 -9.60 -14.91 26.08
N LEU A 14 -9.18 -15.49 24.95
CA LEU A 14 -10.06 -16.33 24.14
C LEU A 14 -10.17 -17.72 24.80
N VAL A 15 -11.40 -18.20 24.97
CA VAL A 15 -11.68 -19.49 25.58
C VAL A 15 -11.43 -20.59 24.53
N PRO A 16 -10.61 -21.62 24.82
CA PRO A 16 -10.44 -22.76 23.92
C PRO A 16 -11.76 -23.50 23.68
N ALA A 17 -11.95 -24.00 22.46
CA ALA A 17 -13.13 -24.78 22.07
C ALA A 17 -12.72 -26.04 21.30
N GLU A 18 -13.66 -26.97 21.11
CA GLU A 18 -13.47 -28.12 20.23
C GLU A 18 -13.12 -27.65 18.81
N SER A 19 -12.12 -28.28 18.17
CA SER A 19 -11.73 -27.97 16.80
C SER A 19 -11.32 -29.24 16.06
N SER A 20 -11.83 -29.39 14.84
CA SER A 20 -11.35 -30.36 13.84
C SER A 20 -10.40 -29.72 12.83
N VAL A 21 -10.09 -28.42 12.97
CA VAL A 21 -9.23 -27.64 12.07
C VAL A 21 -7.85 -27.50 12.70
N LEU A 22 -6.81 -27.93 11.96
CA LEU A 22 -5.41 -27.69 12.35
C LEU A 22 -4.98 -26.27 11.93
N PRO A 23 -4.01 -25.65 12.62
CA PRO A 23 -3.52 -24.31 12.24
C PRO A 23 -3.06 -24.19 10.78
N SER A 24 -2.44 -25.23 10.23
CA SER A 24 -2.00 -25.26 8.81
C SER A 24 -3.16 -25.36 7.81
N MET A 25 -4.37 -25.66 8.28
CA MET A 25 -5.59 -25.73 7.46
C MET A 25 -6.43 -24.44 7.57
N ALA A 26 -6.06 -23.51 8.46
CA ALA A 26 -6.82 -22.29 8.66
C ALA A 26 -6.65 -21.36 7.46
N ASP A 27 -7.78 -20.92 6.90
CA ASP A 27 -7.81 -19.92 5.83
C ASP A 27 -7.84 -18.52 6.44
N THR A 28 -6.78 -17.74 6.20
CA THR A 28 -6.64 -16.37 6.71
C THR A 28 -7.11 -15.31 5.73
N ARG A 29 -7.66 -15.69 4.58
CA ARG A 29 -8.18 -14.72 3.61
C ARG A 29 -9.29 -13.89 4.24
N THR A 30 -9.30 -12.60 3.94
CA THR A 30 -10.27 -11.65 4.51
C THR A 30 -10.66 -10.57 3.51
N LYS A 31 -11.83 -9.96 3.72
CA LYS A 31 -12.21 -8.73 3.03
C LYS A 31 -11.71 -7.52 3.80
N VAL A 32 -10.85 -6.72 3.18
CA VAL A 32 -10.38 -5.45 3.76
C VAL A 32 -11.30 -4.29 3.44
N THR A 33 -11.98 -4.36 2.29
CA THR A 33 -13.10 -3.50 1.91
C THR A 33 -14.22 -4.38 1.35
N ARG A 34 -15.35 -3.80 0.96
CA ARG A 34 -16.47 -4.54 0.34
C ARG A 34 -16.01 -5.43 -0.82
N ASP A 35 -15.13 -4.91 -1.67
CA ASP A 35 -14.73 -5.58 -2.93
C ASP A 35 -13.29 -6.11 -2.94
N ILE A 36 -12.42 -5.64 -2.04
CA ILE A 36 -11.01 -6.07 -2.01
C ILE A 36 -10.81 -7.14 -0.94
N THR A 37 -10.28 -8.29 -1.39
CA THR A 37 -9.84 -9.41 -0.55
C THR A 37 -8.33 -9.39 -0.40
N MET A 38 -7.85 -9.71 0.80
CA MET A 38 -6.45 -9.93 1.15
C MET A 38 -6.24 -11.38 1.54
N ASN A 39 -5.00 -11.88 1.41
CA ASN A 39 -4.66 -13.26 1.74
C ASN A 39 -4.26 -13.45 3.20
N ILE A 40 -3.83 -12.37 3.86
CA ILE A 40 -3.66 -12.27 5.31
C ILE A 40 -4.35 -11.01 5.85
N PRO A 41 -4.89 -11.01 7.07
CA PRO A 41 -5.68 -9.91 7.61
C PRO A 41 -4.82 -8.77 8.20
N LEU A 42 -3.72 -8.40 7.55
CA LEU A 42 -2.70 -7.50 8.12
C LEU A 42 -2.37 -6.32 7.21
N LEU A 43 -2.52 -5.09 7.74
CA LEU A 43 -2.16 -3.84 7.09
C LEU A 43 -0.99 -3.16 7.79
N ALA A 44 -0.06 -2.60 7.02
CA ALA A 44 0.96 -1.69 7.53
C ALA A 44 0.42 -0.25 7.62
N ALA A 45 0.63 0.39 8.78
CA ALA A 45 0.05 1.69 9.10
C ALA A 45 0.61 2.86 8.28
N ALA A 46 -0.26 3.84 7.99
CA ALA A 46 0.06 5.07 7.27
C ALA A 46 0.93 6.05 8.07
N MET A 47 2.18 5.68 8.32
CA MET A 47 3.12 6.46 9.13
C MET A 47 4.47 6.61 8.42
N ASP A 48 5.11 7.77 8.59
CA ASP A 48 6.38 8.11 7.95
C ASP A 48 7.60 7.32 8.46
N THR A 49 7.43 6.56 9.53
CA THR A 49 8.41 5.58 10.02
C THR A 49 7.94 4.14 9.83
N VAL A 50 6.90 3.90 9.01
CA VAL A 50 6.35 2.55 8.80
C VAL A 50 6.19 2.22 7.32
N THR A 51 5.51 3.04 6.52
CA THR A 51 5.09 2.62 5.17
C THR A 51 5.34 3.64 4.06
N GLU A 52 6.35 3.34 3.25
CA GLU A 52 6.56 3.82 1.88
C GLU A 52 6.53 2.61 0.92
N ALA A 53 6.94 2.76 -0.35
CA ALA A 53 6.82 1.69 -1.36
C ALA A 53 7.50 0.38 -0.95
N ARG A 54 8.66 0.41 -0.29
CA ARG A 54 9.38 -0.82 0.12
C ARG A 54 8.54 -1.69 1.05
N MET A 55 7.99 -1.09 2.10
CA MET A 55 7.08 -1.77 3.01
C MET A 55 5.80 -2.19 2.29
N ALA A 56 5.20 -1.31 1.49
CA ALA A 56 3.96 -1.64 0.78
C ALA A 56 4.11 -2.81 -0.20
N ILE A 57 5.24 -2.90 -0.91
CA ILE A 57 5.60 -4.04 -1.76
C ILE A 57 5.73 -5.31 -0.92
N ALA A 58 6.54 -5.30 0.14
CA ALA A 58 6.76 -6.50 0.95
C ALA A 58 5.47 -7.01 1.60
N MET A 59 4.63 -6.08 2.07
CA MET A 59 3.30 -6.39 2.60
C MET A 59 2.39 -7.02 1.54
N ALA A 60 2.30 -6.42 0.35
CA ALA A 60 1.49 -6.96 -0.72
C ALA A 60 1.99 -8.33 -1.19
N GLN A 61 3.30 -8.56 -1.26
CA GLN A 61 3.89 -9.85 -1.60
C GLN A 61 3.55 -10.93 -0.57
N ALA A 62 3.52 -10.59 0.72
CA ALA A 62 3.11 -11.50 1.79
C ALA A 62 1.58 -11.74 1.86
N GLY A 63 0.79 -11.08 1.00
CA GLY A 63 -0.67 -11.19 0.99
C GLY A 63 -1.42 -10.15 1.82
N GLY A 64 -0.67 -9.25 2.45
CA GLY A 64 -1.15 -8.09 3.20
C GLY A 64 -1.35 -6.84 2.32
N LEU A 65 -1.38 -5.67 2.96
CA LEU A 65 -1.39 -4.36 2.30
C LEU A 65 -0.56 -3.35 3.07
N GLY A 66 0.11 -2.44 2.36
CA GLY A 66 0.69 -1.24 2.95
C GLY A 66 -0.15 0.00 2.64
N VAL A 67 -0.32 0.88 3.63
CA VAL A 67 -0.91 2.22 3.43
C VAL A 67 0.19 3.27 3.38
N ILE A 68 0.45 3.85 2.21
CA ILE A 68 1.45 4.91 2.05
C ILE A 68 0.98 6.17 2.78
N HIS A 69 1.82 6.71 3.67
CA HIS A 69 1.50 7.89 4.47
C HIS A 69 1.39 9.19 3.65
N LYS A 70 0.75 10.21 4.23
CA LYS A 70 0.54 11.53 3.61
C LYS A 70 1.56 12.61 3.99
N ASN A 71 2.54 12.32 4.85
CA ASN A 71 3.70 13.20 5.14
C ASN A 71 4.70 13.34 3.97
N LEU A 72 4.21 13.26 2.75
CA LEU A 72 4.91 13.49 1.49
C LEU A 72 4.13 14.57 0.72
N ASP A 73 4.79 15.31 -0.16
CA ASP A 73 4.04 16.09 -1.16
C ASP A 73 3.17 15.15 -2.03
N ILE A 74 2.16 15.72 -2.72
CA ILE A 74 1.17 14.95 -3.47
C ILE A 74 1.83 14.07 -4.52
N GLU A 75 2.76 14.63 -5.29
CA GLU A 75 3.41 13.93 -6.40
C GLU A 75 4.42 12.88 -5.89
N ALA A 76 5.09 13.12 -4.76
CA ALA A 76 5.93 12.15 -4.08
C ALA A 76 5.13 10.94 -3.60
N GLN A 77 3.98 11.16 -2.97
CA GLN A 77 3.10 10.06 -2.56
C GLN A 77 2.57 9.27 -3.77
N ALA A 78 2.17 9.97 -4.84
CA ALA A 78 1.76 9.34 -6.10
C ALA A 78 2.90 8.53 -6.73
N ARG A 79 4.15 9.02 -6.67
CA ARG A 79 5.33 8.24 -7.11
C ARG A 79 5.50 6.96 -6.31
N GLU A 80 5.33 6.99 -4.98
CA GLU A 80 5.38 5.78 -4.15
C GLU A 80 4.30 4.76 -4.58
N VAL A 81 3.07 5.21 -4.82
CA VAL A 81 1.99 4.34 -5.36
C VAL A 81 2.41 3.72 -6.70
N ARG A 82 2.88 4.54 -7.65
CA ARG A 82 3.31 4.05 -8.97
C ARG A 82 4.47 3.05 -8.86
N ARG A 83 5.38 3.23 -7.89
CA ARG A 83 6.47 2.27 -7.63
C ARG A 83 5.93 0.91 -7.20
N VAL A 84 4.92 0.86 -6.33
CA VAL A 84 4.29 -0.41 -5.93
C VAL A 84 3.56 -1.06 -7.10
N LYS A 85 2.72 -0.30 -7.82
CA LYS A 85 1.93 -0.82 -8.95
C LYS A 85 2.79 -1.32 -10.12
N ARG A 86 4.05 -0.87 -10.23
CA ARG A 86 5.01 -1.28 -11.26
C ARG A 86 6.05 -2.31 -10.78
N PHE A 87 6.01 -2.70 -9.51
CA PHE A 87 7.05 -3.58 -8.95
C PHE A 87 6.95 -5.00 -9.50
N GLU A 88 5.73 -5.52 -9.54
CA GLU A 88 5.38 -6.81 -10.10
C GLU A 88 4.09 -6.60 -10.89
N SER A 89 4.12 -6.97 -12.16
CA SER A 89 3.01 -6.84 -13.07
C SER A 89 3.08 -8.03 -14.01
N GLY A 90 2.03 -8.82 -14.14
CA GLY A 90 2.02 -9.95 -15.09
C GLY A 90 2.37 -9.48 -16.50
N ILE A 91 1.38 -8.98 -17.25
CA ILE A 91 1.65 -8.27 -18.50
C ILE A 91 1.69 -6.77 -18.19
N VAL A 92 2.83 -6.12 -18.44
CA VAL A 92 2.92 -4.65 -18.39
C VAL A 92 2.19 -4.10 -19.60
N TYR A 93 0.95 -3.64 -19.41
CA TYR A 93 0.20 -2.94 -20.46
C TYR A 93 0.76 -1.53 -20.69
N ASN A 94 0.77 -1.08 -21.95
CA ASN A 94 1.35 0.21 -22.37
C ASN A 94 2.79 0.42 -21.83
N PRO A 95 3.74 -0.48 -22.14
CA PRO A 95 5.10 -0.38 -21.66
C PRO A 95 5.79 0.88 -22.21
N VAL A 96 6.78 1.39 -21.49
CA VAL A 96 7.62 2.49 -21.99
C VAL A 96 8.40 1.99 -23.20
N THR A 97 8.26 2.69 -24.33
CA THR A 97 8.88 2.32 -25.61
C THR A 97 9.97 3.30 -26.03
N LEU A 98 10.79 2.87 -26.98
CA LEU A 98 11.69 3.72 -27.76
C LEU A 98 11.24 3.72 -29.24
N THR A 99 11.70 4.72 -29.99
CA THR A 99 11.62 4.76 -31.45
C THR A 99 12.98 4.43 -32.07
N PRO A 100 13.04 4.00 -33.35
CA PRO A 100 14.28 3.60 -34.00
C PRO A 100 15.37 4.69 -34.05
N ASP A 101 14.97 5.96 -34.04
CA ASP A 101 15.87 7.12 -34.19
C ASP A 101 16.28 7.76 -32.87
N GLN A 102 15.68 7.35 -31.74
CA GLN A 102 16.20 7.70 -30.42
C GLN A 102 17.60 7.11 -30.22
N THR A 103 18.33 7.63 -29.25
CA THR A 103 19.74 7.33 -28.99
C THR A 103 19.95 6.50 -27.73
N LEU A 104 21.19 6.03 -27.50
CA LEU A 104 21.57 5.42 -26.24
C LEU A 104 21.43 6.39 -25.06
N ALA A 105 21.68 7.69 -25.26
CA ALA A 105 21.45 8.72 -24.25
C ALA A 105 19.98 8.77 -23.80
N ASP A 106 19.05 8.73 -24.77
CA ASP A 106 17.60 8.69 -24.47
C ASP A 106 17.24 7.43 -23.67
N ALA A 107 17.77 6.28 -24.07
CA ALA A 107 17.57 5.03 -23.35
C ALA A 107 18.11 5.12 -21.90
N LYS A 108 19.31 5.65 -21.70
CA LYS A 108 19.90 5.86 -20.36
C LYS A 108 19.04 6.77 -19.47
N ALA A 109 18.49 7.85 -20.03
CA ALA A 109 17.58 8.73 -19.29
C ALA A 109 16.30 7.98 -18.85
N LEU A 110 15.76 7.10 -19.69
CA LEU A 110 14.64 6.23 -19.31
C LEU A 110 15.03 5.19 -18.26
N ILE A 111 16.24 4.62 -18.32
CA ILE A 111 16.75 3.70 -17.29
C ILE A 111 16.88 4.43 -15.95
N GLU A 112 17.44 5.63 -15.92
CA GLU A 112 17.58 6.41 -14.69
C GLU A 112 16.21 6.76 -14.09
N ARG A 113 15.25 7.12 -14.95
CA ARG A 113 13.91 7.53 -14.54
C ARG A 113 13.02 6.36 -14.11
N TYR A 114 13.11 5.21 -14.78
CA TYR A 114 12.16 4.10 -14.62
C TYR A 114 12.80 2.79 -14.12
N ASN A 115 14.12 2.71 -14.06
CA ASN A 115 14.90 1.54 -13.64
C ASN A 115 14.57 0.27 -14.45
N PHE A 116 14.29 0.43 -15.74
CA PHE A 116 14.01 -0.68 -16.66
C PHE A 116 15.29 -1.17 -17.35
N THR A 117 15.35 -2.47 -17.66
CA THR A 117 16.51 -3.10 -18.30
C THR A 117 16.29 -3.46 -19.77
N GLY A 118 15.19 -3.00 -20.35
CA GLY A 118 14.92 -3.13 -21.77
C GLY A 118 13.60 -2.51 -22.18
N PHE A 119 13.53 -2.11 -23.45
CA PHE A 119 12.47 -1.30 -24.01
C PHE A 119 12.03 -1.91 -25.35
N PRO A 120 10.72 -2.12 -25.55
CA PRO A 120 10.16 -2.35 -26.88
C PRO A 120 10.47 -1.15 -27.78
N VAL A 121 10.74 -1.42 -29.05
CA VAL A 121 10.93 -0.38 -30.07
C VAL A 121 9.74 -0.42 -31.02
N VAL A 122 9.09 0.73 -31.20
CA VAL A 122 7.89 0.87 -32.03
C VAL A 122 8.06 1.94 -33.11
N ASP A 123 7.36 1.78 -34.24
CA ASP A 123 7.25 2.82 -35.27
C ASP A 123 6.25 3.92 -34.87
N GLU A 124 6.09 4.95 -35.72
CA GLU A 124 5.15 6.05 -35.52
C GLU A 124 3.68 5.61 -35.39
N ARG A 125 3.34 4.40 -35.87
CA ARG A 125 2.00 3.81 -35.79
C ARG A 125 1.83 2.92 -34.56
N GLY A 126 2.88 2.73 -33.76
CA GLY A 126 2.89 1.85 -32.58
C GLY A 126 3.13 0.37 -32.90
N LEU A 127 3.53 0.03 -34.13
CA LEU A 127 3.87 -1.34 -34.50
C LEU A 127 5.23 -1.71 -33.96
N VAL A 128 5.37 -2.92 -33.44
CA VAL A 128 6.64 -3.42 -32.92
C VAL A 128 7.64 -3.61 -34.06
N VAL A 129 8.79 -2.96 -33.94
CA VAL A 129 9.91 -3.07 -34.90
C VAL A 129 11.19 -3.60 -34.26
N GLY A 130 11.20 -3.78 -32.94
CA GLY A 130 12.35 -4.35 -32.24
C GLY A 130 12.21 -4.36 -30.72
N ILE A 131 13.27 -4.80 -30.06
CA ILE A 131 13.48 -4.64 -28.62
C ILE A 131 14.95 -4.31 -28.37
N VAL A 132 15.22 -3.41 -27.44
CA VAL A 132 16.59 -3.13 -26.97
C VAL A 132 16.69 -3.46 -25.49
N THR A 133 17.72 -4.20 -25.10
CA THR A 133 17.95 -4.65 -23.73
C THR A 133 19.27 -4.10 -23.17
N ASN A 134 19.47 -4.24 -21.86
CA ASN A 134 20.72 -3.87 -21.20
C ASN A 134 21.94 -4.59 -21.82
N ARG A 135 21.74 -5.80 -22.36
CA ARG A 135 22.80 -6.51 -23.08
C ARG A 135 23.18 -5.78 -24.35
N ASP A 136 22.21 -5.34 -25.13
CA ASP A 136 22.43 -4.67 -26.41
C ASP A 136 23.11 -3.31 -26.22
N MET A 137 22.64 -2.54 -25.23
CA MET A 137 23.17 -1.22 -24.91
C MET A 137 24.64 -1.25 -24.45
N ARG A 138 25.10 -2.35 -23.84
CA ARG A 138 26.52 -2.52 -23.44
C ARG A 138 27.48 -2.61 -24.61
N PHE A 139 27.01 -2.92 -25.81
CA PHE A 139 27.85 -3.02 -27.02
C PHE A 139 27.88 -1.71 -27.82
N ALA A 140 27.17 -0.67 -27.38
CA ALA A 140 27.20 0.64 -28.01
C ALA A 140 28.46 1.42 -27.59
N ASN A 141 29.13 2.04 -28.56
CA ASN A 141 30.42 2.71 -28.36
C ASN A 141 30.29 4.23 -28.09
N SER A 142 29.10 4.80 -28.27
CA SER A 142 28.80 6.22 -28.07
C SER A 142 27.36 6.41 -27.62
N ASP A 143 27.11 7.47 -26.86
CA ASP A 143 25.77 7.85 -26.38
C ASP A 143 24.85 8.32 -27.52
N ASP A 144 25.43 8.76 -28.64
CA ASP A 144 24.69 9.16 -29.85
C ASP A 144 24.28 7.95 -30.72
N THR A 145 24.64 6.72 -30.33
CA THR A 145 24.33 5.53 -31.12
C THR A 145 22.81 5.37 -31.24
N PRO A 146 22.23 5.32 -32.46
CA PRO A 146 20.79 5.15 -32.63
C PRO A 146 20.29 3.79 -32.14
N VAL A 147 19.10 3.74 -31.57
CA VAL A 147 18.42 2.53 -31.07
C VAL A 147 18.33 1.48 -32.18
N LYS A 148 18.01 1.88 -33.41
CA LYS A 148 17.96 0.96 -34.54
C LYS A 148 19.29 0.21 -34.75
N ALA A 149 20.43 0.82 -34.46
CA ALA A 149 21.74 0.20 -34.67
C ALA A 149 22.09 -0.88 -33.62
N MET A 150 21.40 -0.87 -32.47
CA MET A 150 21.64 -1.82 -31.37
C MET A 150 20.46 -2.75 -31.06
N MET A 151 19.24 -2.42 -31.47
CA MET A 151 18.06 -3.23 -31.17
C MET A 151 18.08 -4.59 -31.88
N THR A 152 17.51 -5.60 -31.24
CA THR A 152 17.13 -6.84 -31.91
C THR A 152 15.90 -6.59 -32.76
N ARG A 153 15.92 -7.03 -34.02
CA ARG A 153 14.83 -6.83 -35.00
C ARG A 153 14.24 -8.14 -35.50
N ASP A 154 15.08 -9.16 -35.62
CA ASP A 154 14.72 -10.46 -36.18
C ASP A 154 14.33 -11.45 -35.08
N ASN A 155 13.42 -12.37 -35.41
CA ASN A 155 12.96 -13.43 -34.51
C ASN A 155 12.48 -12.93 -33.13
N LEU A 156 11.80 -11.77 -33.12
CA LEU A 156 11.19 -11.22 -31.92
C LEU A 156 10.21 -12.23 -31.33
N ALA A 157 10.35 -12.48 -30.03
CA ALA A 157 9.37 -13.27 -29.30
C ALA A 157 8.16 -12.39 -29.00
N MET A 158 7.06 -12.73 -29.65
CA MET A 158 5.80 -12.00 -29.59
C MET A 158 4.66 -12.96 -29.29
N LEU A 159 3.73 -12.50 -28.46
CA LEU A 159 2.47 -13.18 -28.16
C LEU A 159 1.32 -12.26 -28.57
N THR A 160 0.34 -12.78 -29.28
CA THR A 160 -0.83 -12.01 -29.70
C THR A 160 -1.96 -12.15 -28.68
N GLU A 161 -2.64 -11.06 -28.36
CA GLU A 161 -3.80 -11.09 -27.46
C GLU A 161 -4.98 -11.88 -28.04
N PRO A 162 -5.76 -12.60 -27.21
CA PRO A 162 -5.64 -12.70 -25.74
C PRO A 162 -4.46 -13.58 -25.31
N ALA A 163 -3.58 -13.02 -24.47
CA ALA A 163 -2.34 -13.66 -24.05
C ALA A 163 -2.59 -14.61 -22.86
N ASP A 164 -2.35 -15.91 -23.05
CA ASP A 164 -2.32 -16.88 -21.96
C ASP A 164 -0.96 -16.81 -21.23
N LEU A 165 -1.00 -16.58 -19.92
CA LEU A 165 0.20 -16.46 -19.09
C LEU A 165 1.01 -17.76 -19.06
N GLU A 166 0.37 -18.93 -19.10
CA GLU A 166 1.09 -20.21 -19.11
C GLU A 166 1.76 -20.46 -20.46
N GLN A 167 1.09 -20.15 -21.56
CA GLN A 167 1.69 -20.15 -22.90
C GLN A 167 2.89 -19.19 -22.96
N ALA A 168 2.74 -17.98 -22.41
CA ALA A 168 3.79 -16.98 -22.37
C ALA A 168 5.02 -17.48 -21.60
N LYS A 169 4.82 -18.08 -20.41
CA LYS A 169 5.87 -18.72 -19.62
C LYS A 169 6.57 -19.84 -20.38
N SER A 170 5.82 -20.70 -21.09
CA SER A 170 6.40 -21.77 -21.90
C SER A 170 7.29 -21.21 -23.00
N MET A 171 6.79 -20.21 -23.75
CA MET A 171 7.55 -19.57 -24.82
C MET A 171 8.83 -18.91 -24.32
N MET A 172 8.78 -18.20 -23.18
CA MET A 172 9.95 -17.59 -22.57
C MET A 172 11.00 -18.63 -22.15
N ARG A 173 10.57 -19.76 -21.60
CA ARG A 173 11.44 -20.88 -21.20
C ARG A 173 12.07 -21.57 -22.39
N GLU A 174 11.28 -21.89 -23.42
CA GLU A 174 11.75 -22.55 -24.65
C GLU A 174 12.76 -21.68 -25.40
N ARG A 175 12.48 -20.38 -25.51
CA ARG A 175 13.36 -19.43 -26.20
C ARG A 175 14.50 -18.91 -25.32
N ARG A 176 14.50 -19.20 -24.02
CA ARG A 176 15.47 -18.70 -23.01
C ARG A 176 15.62 -17.18 -23.04
N ILE A 177 14.48 -16.49 -23.04
CA ILE A 177 14.39 -15.03 -23.11
C ILE A 177 13.80 -14.45 -21.82
N GLU A 178 14.23 -13.24 -21.47
CA GLU A 178 13.78 -12.56 -20.25
C GLU A 178 12.59 -11.62 -20.48
N LYS A 179 12.27 -11.31 -21.74
CA LYS A 179 11.24 -10.33 -22.12
C LYS A 179 10.44 -10.87 -23.30
N LEU A 180 9.12 -10.82 -23.21
CA LEU A 180 8.19 -11.25 -24.24
C LEU A 180 7.25 -10.08 -24.59
N LEU A 181 7.23 -9.72 -25.87
CA LEU A 181 6.39 -8.63 -26.37
C LEU A 181 4.96 -9.14 -26.55
N VAL A 182 3.96 -8.34 -26.18
CA VAL A 182 2.54 -8.66 -26.37
C VAL A 182 1.94 -7.69 -27.37
N THR A 183 1.27 -8.19 -28.40
CA THR A 183 0.68 -7.37 -29.47
C THR A 183 -0.80 -7.66 -29.67
N ASP A 184 -1.51 -6.72 -30.29
CA ASP A 184 -2.83 -7.00 -30.85
C ASP A 184 -2.73 -7.80 -32.16
N GLY A 185 -3.88 -8.11 -32.77
CA GLY A 185 -3.96 -8.80 -34.06
C GLY A 185 -3.43 -8.00 -35.26
N ALA A 186 -3.15 -6.70 -35.10
CA ALA A 186 -2.55 -5.84 -36.11
C ALA A 186 -1.02 -5.67 -35.91
N GLY A 187 -0.44 -6.27 -34.87
CA GLY A 187 0.97 -6.16 -34.54
C GLY A 187 1.35 -4.89 -33.75
N LYS A 188 0.35 -4.15 -33.25
CA LYS A 188 0.58 -3.00 -32.37
C LYS A 188 0.96 -3.51 -30.99
N LEU A 189 1.94 -2.87 -30.35
CA LEU A 189 2.36 -3.23 -29.00
C LEU A 189 1.23 -2.93 -28.01
N THR A 190 0.78 -3.95 -27.28
CA THR A 190 -0.20 -3.81 -26.18
C THR A 190 0.45 -4.03 -24.82
N GLY A 191 1.49 -4.87 -24.75
CA GLY A 191 2.14 -5.18 -23.48
C GLY A 191 3.55 -5.75 -23.55
N LEU A 192 4.14 -5.97 -22.38
CA LEU A 192 5.45 -6.60 -22.18
C LEU A 192 5.40 -7.51 -20.94
N LEU A 193 5.77 -8.78 -21.10
CA LEU A 193 5.94 -9.73 -19.98
C LEU A 193 7.43 -9.91 -19.69
N THR A 194 7.81 -9.96 -18.41
CA THR A 194 9.21 -10.19 -18.00
C THR A 194 9.39 -11.46 -17.17
N LEU A 195 10.55 -12.10 -17.27
CA LEU A 195 10.88 -13.30 -16.50
C LEU A 195 10.88 -13.01 -15.00
N LYS A 196 11.34 -11.81 -14.61
CA LYS A 196 11.34 -11.36 -13.22
C LYS A 196 9.93 -11.41 -12.61
N ASP A 197 8.91 -10.99 -13.35
CA ASP A 197 7.51 -11.05 -12.88
C ASP A 197 7.05 -12.49 -12.67
N THR A 198 7.49 -13.42 -13.53
CA THR A 198 7.15 -14.85 -13.36
C THR A 198 7.87 -15.51 -12.20
N GLU A 199 9.11 -15.11 -11.89
CA GLU A 199 9.86 -15.59 -10.71
C GLU A 199 9.23 -15.08 -9.41
N GLN A 200 8.83 -13.80 -9.36
CA GLN A 200 8.17 -13.22 -8.18
C GLN A 200 6.83 -13.91 -7.88
N ALA A 201 6.06 -14.30 -8.90
CA ALA A 201 4.83 -15.05 -8.71
C ALA A 201 5.05 -16.46 -8.10
N VAL A 202 6.21 -17.07 -8.32
CA VAL A 202 6.58 -18.36 -7.69
C VAL A 202 7.06 -18.15 -6.25
N LEU A 203 7.81 -17.07 -5.99
CA LEU A 203 8.32 -16.74 -4.66
C LEU A 203 7.22 -16.28 -3.71
N ASN A 204 6.19 -15.61 -4.23
CA ASN A 204 5.12 -14.98 -3.45
C ASN A 204 3.74 -15.45 -3.97
N PRO A 205 3.38 -16.74 -3.76
CA PRO A 205 2.12 -17.29 -4.26
C PRO A 205 0.89 -16.62 -3.62
N ASP A 206 1.04 -16.14 -2.38
CA ASP A 206 -0.03 -15.49 -1.62
C ASP A 206 -0.08 -13.97 -1.82
N ALA A 207 0.61 -13.43 -2.83
CA ALA A 207 0.64 -11.99 -3.06
C ALA A 207 -0.76 -11.39 -3.31
N CYS A 208 -1.05 -10.27 -2.65
CA CYS A 208 -2.28 -9.50 -2.82
C CYS A 208 -2.18 -8.67 -4.11
N LYS A 209 -2.85 -9.14 -5.16
CA LYS A 209 -2.81 -8.56 -6.50
C LYS A 209 -4.18 -8.06 -6.96
N ASP A 210 -4.15 -7.07 -7.85
CA ASP A 210 -5.32 -6.61 -8.58
C ASP A 210 -5.63 -7.54 -9.78
N PRO A 211 -6.78 -7.36 -10.48
CA PRO A 211 -7.13 -8.20 -11.63
C PRO A 211 -6.12 -8.14 -12.79
N LEU A 212 -5.27 -7.12 -12.85
CA LEU A 212 -4.19 -6.98 -13.84
C LEU A 212 -2.89 -7.67 -13.39
N GLY A 213 -2.91 -8.34 -12.23
CA GLY A 213 -1.75 -9.03 -11.66
C GLY A 213 -0.72 -8.10 -11.02
N ARG A 214 -1.08 -6.82 -10.77
CA ARG A 214 -0.19 -5.86 -10.09
C ARG A 214 -0.38 -5.94 -8.59
N LEU A 215 0.67 -5.74 -7.80
CA LEU A 215 0.53 -5.64 -6.34
C LEU A 215 -0.49 -4.55 -5.95
N ARG A 216 -1.33 -4.84 -4.96
CA ARG A 216 -2.27 -3.86 -4.42
C ARG A 216 -1.60 -2.90 -3.45
N VAL A 217 -2.08 -1.67 -3.41
CA VAL A 217 -1.56 -0.63 -2.53
C VAL A 217 -2.66 0.31 -2.06
N ALA A 218 -2.56 0.74 -0.80
CA ALA A 218 -3.41 1.78 -0.24
C ALA A 218 -2.61 3.06 0.01
N ALA A 219 -3.27 4.21 0.06
CA ALA A 219 -2.62 5.47 0.40
C ALA A 219 -3.53 6.36 1.25
N ALA A 220 -2.95 7.04 2.24
CA ALA A 220 -3.67 7.93 3.13
C ALA A 220 -3.90 9.32 2.50
N THR A 221 -5.04 9.92 2.82
CA THR A 221 -5.37 11.30 2.46
C THR A 221 -5.95 12.08 3.63
N SER A 222 -6.17 13.38 3.43
CA SER A 222 -6.80 14.30 4.38
C SER A 222 -8.20 14.70 3.91
N VAL A 223 -8.84 15.60 4.65
CA VAL A 223 -10.09 16.26 4.27
C VAL A 223 -9.83 17.59 3.54
N GLY A 224 -10.89 18.20 3.01
CA GLY A 224 -10.84 19.49 2.30
C GLY A 224 -10.20 19.40 0.91
N ASP A 225 -10.02 20.56 0.27
CA ASP A 225 -9.59 20.62 -1.14
C ASP A 225 -8.19 20.03 -1.38
N THR A 226 -7.24 20.28 -0.48
CA THR A 226 -5.90 19.67 -0.56
C THR A 226 -5.97 18.15 -0.45
N GLY A 227 -6.86 17.61 0.39
CA GLY A 227 -7.07 16.17 0.50
C GLY A 227 -7.72 15.59 -0.76
N PHE A 228 -8.58 16.36 -1.41
CA PHE A 228 -9.20 15.97 -2.66
C PHE A 228 -8.23 15.96 -3.83
N GLU A 229 -7.44 17.02 -4.02
CA GLU A 229 -6.38 17.08 -5.06
C GLU A 229 -5.39 15.92 -4.90
N ARG A 230 -5.00 15.63 -3.64
CA ARG A 230 -4.18 14.45 -3.33
C ARG A 230 -4.87 13.16 -3.75
N THR A 231 -6.15 13.02 -3.48
CA THR A 231 -6.92 11.82 -3.85
C THR A 231 -6.97 11.63 -5.36
N GLU A 232 -7.20 12.69 -6.14
CA GLU A 232 -7.18 12.63 -7.60
C GLU A 232 -5.83 12.14 -8.12
N ALA A 233 -4.72 12.70 -7.62
CA ALA A 233 -3.38 12.26 -8.01
C ALA A 233 -3.07 10.80 -7.63
N LEU A 234 -3.62 10.32 -6.50
CA LEU A 234 -3.47 8.92 -6.08
C LEU A 234 -4.31 7.96 -6.95
N ILE A 235 -5.51 8.36 -7.33
CA ILE A 235 -6.37 7.61 -8.27
C ILE A 235 -5.67 7.52 -9.63
N ASP A 236 -5.14 8.63 -10.15
CA ASP A 236 -4.36 8.67 -11.40
C ASP A 236 -3.09 7.80 -11.33
N ALA A 237 -2.50 7.66 -10.14
CA ALA A 237 -1.37 6.77 -9.89
C ALA A 237 -1.75 5.28 -9.84
N GLY A 238 -3.05 4.96 -9.78
CA GLY A 238 -3.59 3.60 -9.74
C GLY A 238 -3.65 3.01 -8.33
N VAL A 239 -3.91 3.82 -7.29
CA VAL A 239 -4.16 3.33 -5.93
C VAL A 239 -5.40 2.44 -5.89
N ASP A 240 -5.35 1.34 -5.12
CA ASP A 240 -6.49 0.44 -4.97
C ASP A 240 -7.46 0.92 -3.87
N ILE A 241 -6.90 1.49 -2.80
CA ILE A 241 -7.67 1.96 -1.64
C ILE A 241 -7.18 3.34 -1.19
N VAL A 242 -8.11 4.28 -1.06
CA VAL A 242 -7.84 5.58 -0.41
C VAL A 242 -8.28 5.49 1.05
N VAL A 243 -7.38 5.88 1.96
CA VAL A 243 -7.64 5.89 3.40
C VAL A 243 -7.81 7.33 3.87
N VAL A 244 -9.05 7.75 4.17
CA VAL A 244 -9.30 9.05 4.81
C VAL A 244 -8.90 8.94 6.28
N ASP A 245 -7.72 9.46 6.61
CA ASP A 245 -7.06 9.27 7.91
C ASP A 245 -7.06 10.56 8.74
N THR A 246 -7.95 10.61 9.73
CA THR A 246 -8.10 11.70 10.70
C THR A 246 -8.11 11.17 12.14
N ALA A 247 -7.82 12.03 13.13
CA ALA A 247 -8.01 11.70 14.54
C ALA A 247 -9.49 11.54 14.93
N HIS A 248 -10.41 12.22 14.22
CA HIS A 248 -11.86 12.17 14.51
C HIS A 248 -12.70 11.97 13.24
N GLY A 249 -12.94 10.69 12.91
CA GLY A 249 -13.68 10.27 11.71
C GLY A 249 -15.15 10.66 11.69
N HIS A 250 -15.75 10.99 12.83
CA HIS A 250 -17.16 11.42 12.90
C HIS A 250 -17.34 12.94 12.69
N SER A 251 -16.36 13.60 12.07
CA SER A 251 -16.47 15.01 11.72
C SER A 251 -17.14 15.20 10.35
N ARG A 252 -17.87 16.29 10.18
CA ARG A 252 -18.59 16.61 8.94
C ARG A 252 -17.68 16.61 7.71
N GLY A 253 -16.48 17.19 7.82
CA GLY A 253 -15.52 17.25 6.72
C GLY A 253 -15.00 15.88 6.27
N VAL A 254 -15.00 14.87 7.16
CA VAL A 254 -14.65 13.48 6.79
C VAL A 254 -15.78 12.86 5.99
N LEU A 255 -17.03 13.02 6.45
CA LEU A 255 -18.20 12.53 5.74
C LEU A 255 -18.26 13.09 4.31
N GLU A 256 -18.07 14.42 4.18
CA GLU A 256 -18.02 15.11 2.89
C GLU A 256 -16.85 14.63 2.01
N ALA A 257 -15.68 14.38 2.60
CA ALA A 257 -14.54 13.84 1.86
C ALA A 257 -14.84 12.45 1.29
N VAL A 258 -15.45 11.55 2.08
CA VAL A 258 -15.84 10.22 1.61
C VAL A 258 -16.83 10.33 0.46
N GLU A 259 -17.91 11.12 0.61
CA GLU A 259 -18.88 11.32 -0.48
C GLU A 259 -18.21 11.85 -1.76
N ARG A 260 -17.30 12.82 -1.62
CA ARG A 260 -16.62 13.44 -2.75
C ARG A 260 -15.73 12.43 -3.48
N ILE A 261 -15.00 11.59 -2.76
CA ILE A 261 -14.17 10.52 -3.36
C ILE A 261 -15.05 9.51 -4.12
N LYS A 262 -16.15 9.06 -3.49
CA LYS A 262 -17.09 8.10 -4.12
C LYS A 262 -17.81 8.69 -5.35
N LYS A 263 -17.99 10.01 -5.44
CA LYS A 263 -18.51 10.70 -6.64
C LYS A 263 -17.48 10.75 -7.77
N THR A 264 -16.19 10.82 -7.45
CA THR A 264 -15.10 10.91 -8.45
C THR A 264 -14.76 9.55 -9.05
N SER A 265 -14.73 8.48 -8.25
CA SER A 265 -14.41 7.13 -8.73
C SER A 265 -15.28 6.07 -8.08
N ASN A 266 -15.80 5.18 -8.91
CA ASN A 266 -16.50 3.96 -8.47
C ASN A 266 -15.58 2.74 -8.41
N GLU A 267 -14.33 2.86 -8.89
CA GLU A 267 -13.37 1.76 -8.93
C GLU A 267 -12.54 1.69 -7.64
N VAL A 268 -12.11 2.85 -7.13
CA VAL A 268 -11.31 2.93 -5.92
C VAL A 268 -12.17 2.70 -4.69
N GLN A 269 -11.67 1.87 -3.78
CA GLN A 269 -12.32 1.60 -2.50
C GLN A 269 -11.89 2.63 -1.45
N VAL A 270 -12.77 2.94 -0.51
CA VAL A 270 -12.52 3.96 0.52
C VAL A 270 -12.57 3.36 1.92
N ILE A 271 -11.47 3.46 2.65
CA ILE A 271 -11.43 3.24 4.10
C ILE A 271 -11.51 4.61 4.78
N ALA A 272 -12.37 4.76 5.78
CA ALA A 272 -12.47 6.00 6.54
C ALA A 272 -12.35 5.78 8.05
N GLY A 273 -11.66 6.69 8.74
CA GLY A 273 -11.49 6.66 10.19
C GLY A 273 -10.60 7.79 10.72
N ASN A 274 -10.28 7.81 12.01
CA ASN A 274 -10.62 6.77 13.00
C ASN A 274 -11.93 7.05 13.71
N VAL A 275 -12.67 5.98 14.00
CA VAL A 275 -13.86 6.01 14.86
C VAL A 275 -13.69 5.06 16.04
N ALA A 276 -14.56 5.18 17.03
CA ALA A 276 -14.57 4.29 18.20
C ALA A 276 -15.99 4.01 18.72
N THR A 277 -17.02 4.32 17.92
CA THR A 277 -18.43 4.16 18.28
C THR A 277 -19.26 3.64 17.11
N GLY A 278 -20.35 2.96 17.42
CA GLY A 278 -21.28 2.47 16.41
C GLY A 278 -21.95 3.58 15.59
N ASP A 279 -22.27 4.73 16.20
CA ASP A 279 -22.87 5.86 15.48
C ASP A 279 -21.94 6.43 14.43
N ALA A 280 -20.67 6.63 14.78
CA ALA A 280 -19.66 7.12 13.84
C ALA A 280 -19.41 6.12 12.70
N THR A 281 -19.47 4.82 13.01
CA THR A 281 -19.36 3.75 12.02
C THR A 281 -20.50 3.80 11.01
N ARG A 282 -21.75 3.89 11.48
CA ARG A 282 -22.93 4.05 10.61
C ARG A 282 -22.83 5.29 9.75
N ALA A 283 -22.47 6.43 10.34
CA ALA A 283 -22.34 7.69 9.62
C ALA A 283 -21.35 7.60 8.44
N LEU A 284 -20.20 6.94 8.61
CA LEU A 284 -19.23 6.73 7.53
C LEU A 284 -19.73 5.77 6.46
N ILE A 285 -20.45 4.72 6.86
CA ILE A 285 -21.03 3.74 5.94
C ILE A 285 -22.13 4.38 5.08
N ASP A 286 -22.98 5.20 5.69
CA ASP A 286 -24.11 5.88 5.03
C ASP A 286 -23.63 6.81 3.90
N VAL A 287 -22.46 7.42 4.05
CA VAL A 287 -21.84 8.26 3.01
C VAL A 287 -20.97 7.50 2.00
N GLY A 288 -20.92 6.16 2.12
CA GLY A 288 -20.32 5.29 1.11
C GLY A 288 -18.91 4.77 1.43
N ALA A 289 -18.47 4.78 2.70
CA ALA A 289 -17.24 4.08 3.07
C ALA A 289 -17.36 2.56 2.78
N ASP A 290 -16.33 2.00 2.17
CA ASP A 290 -16.24 0.58 1.84
C ASP A 290 -15.61 -0.25 2.98
N ALA A 291 -14.99 0.43 3.95
CA ALA A 291 -14.53 -0.12 5.22
C ALA A 291 -14.29 1.01 6.24
N VAL A 292 -14.30 0.64 7.52
CA VAL A 292 -14.16 1.60 8.64
C VAL A 292 -12.94 1.27 9.48
N LYS A 293 -12.10 2.29 9.74
CA LYS A 293 -10.89 2.16 10.57
C LYS A 293 -11.18 2.57 12.00
N VAL A 294 -10.94 1.66 12.95
CA VAL A 294 -11.38 1.77 14.35
C VAL A 294 -10.20 1.88 15.31
N GLY A 295 -10.22 2.91 16.14
CA GLY A 295 -9.28 3.07 17.25
C GLY A 295 -8.95 4.52 17.52
N ILE A 296 -9.32 5.02 18.71
CA ILE A 296 -8.98 6.37 19.17
C ILE A 296 -8.15 6.27 20.45
N GLY A 297 -6.87 6.66 20.33
CA GLY A 297 -5.90 6.60 21.41
C GLY A 297 -5.25 5.24 21.78
N PRO A 298 -5.46 4.09 21.10
CA PRO A 298 -4.86 2.82 21.53
C PRO A 298 -3.39 2.66 21.14
N GLY A 299 -2.89 3.49 20.21
CA GLY A 299 -1.54 3.36 19.68
C GLY A 299 -0.47 3.54 20.75
N SER A 300 0.62 2.76 20.67
CA SER A 300 1.71 2.76 21.66
C SER A 300 2.43 4.10 21.84
N ILE A 301 2.25 5.01 20.89
CA ILE A 301 2.88 6.34 20.82
C ILE A 301 1.84 7.47 20.75
N CYS A 302 0.56 7.13 20.88
CA CYS A 302 -0.54 8.10 20.84
C CYS A 302 -0.84 8.57 22.27
N THR A 303 -0.93 9.88 22.45
CA THR A 303 -1.21 10.49 23.75
C THR A 303 -2.58 11.18 23.78
N THR A 304 -3.43 11.02 22.75
CA THR A 304 -4.79 11.59 22.69
C THR A 304 -5.60 11.36 23.99
N ARG A 305 -5.55 10.15 24.56
CA ARG A 305 -6.27 9.86 25.82
C ARG A 305 -5.72 10.62 27.03
N MET A 306 -4.42 10.89 27.03
CA MET A 306 -3.73 11.56 28.12
C MET A 306 -3.87 13.08 28.02
N VAL A 307 -3.79 13.62 26.80
CA VAL A 307 -3.78 15.07 26.53
C VAL A 307 -5.19 15.61 26.36
N ALA A 308 -6.01 14.97 25.52
CA ALA A 308 -7.38 15.41 25.24
C ALA A 308 -8.44 14.75 26.14
N GLY A 309 -8.09 13.65 26.82
CA GLY A 309 -9.05 12.88 27.63
C GLY A 309 -10.07 12.07 26.81
N VAL A 310 -9.82 11.88 25.50
CA VAL A 310 -10.76 11.25 24.56
C VAL A 310 -10.25 9.88 24.12
N GLY A 311 -11.12 8.87 24.14
CA GLY A 311 -10.85 7.55 23.59
C GLY A 311 -11.80 6.48 24.11
N VAL A 312 -11.66 5.28 23.57
CA VAL A 312 -12.38 4.07 24.03
C VAL A 312 -11.37 2.93 24.11
N PRO A 313 -11.44 2.03 25.12
CA PRO A 313 -10.70 0.79 25.15
C PRO A 313 -10.88 -0.02 23.85
N GLN A 314 -9.77 -0.52 23.29
CA GLN A 314 -9.74 -0.90 21.88
C GLN A 314 -10.65 -2.09 21.54
N LEU A 315 -10.72 -3.07 22.44
CA LEU A 315 -11.54 -4.26 22.21
C LEU A 315 -13.03 -3.89 22.17
N THR A 316 -13.49 -3.11 23.16
CA THR A 316 -14.87 -2.59 23.15
C THR A 316 -15.16 -1.72 21.92
N ALA A 317 -14.22 -0.87 21.51
CA ALA A 317 -14.40 -0.05 20.31
C ALA A 317 -14.59 -0.92 19.05
N ILE A 318 -13.81 -1.99 18.89
CA ILE A 318 -13.93 -2.93 17.76
C ILE A 318 -15.30 -3.61 17.78
N MET A 319 -15.73 -4.12 18.93
CA MET A 319 -17.03 -4.80 19.06
C MET A 319 -18.18 -3.86 18.71
N ASP A 320 -18.22 -2.66 19.30
CA ASP A 320 -19.27 -1.66 19.06
C ASP A 320 -19.36 -1.25 17.59
N CYS A 321 -18.20 -1.06 16.94
CA CYS A 321 -18.16 -0.67 15.55
C CYS A 321 -18.56 -1.84 14.64
N THR A 322 -18.12 -3.07 14.94
CA THR A 322 -18.48 -4.25 14.14
C THR A 322 -19.98 -4.53 14.21
N ASP A 323 -20.58 -4.47 15.40
CA ASP A 323 -22.03 -4.64 15.59
C ASP A 323 -22.83 -3.61 14.78
N ALA A 324 -22.29 -2.40 14.64
CA ALA A 324 -22.90 -1.31 13.88
C ALA A 324 -22.62 -1.36 12.36
N ALA A 325 -21.63 -2.14 11.91
CA ALA A 325 -21.11 -2.07 10.55
C ALA A 325 -21.98 -2.79 9.51
N GLY A 326 -22.91 -3.65 9.94
CA GLY A 326 -23.86 -4.31 9.03
C GLY A 326 -23.19 -5.13 7.92
N GLY A 327 -22.02 -5.71 8.18
CA GLY A 327 -21.24 -6.50 7.22
C GLY A 327 -20.20 -5.71 6.41
N VAL A 328 -20.12 -4.38 6.58
CA VAL A 328 -18.99 -3.60 6.07
C VAL A 328 -17.73 -3.93 6.89
N PRO A 329 -16.57 -4.19 6.26
CA PRO A 329 -15.36 -4.54 7.00
C PRO A 329 -14.91 -3.46 7.99
N VAL A 330 -14.47 -3.91 9.17
CA VAL A 330 -13.90 -3.08 10.23
C VAL A 330 -12.42 -3.42 10.39
N ILE A 331 -11.58 -2.39 10.45
CA ILE A 331 -10.12 -2.53 10.60
C ILE A 331 -9.72 -2.04 11.99
N ALA A 332 -9.13 -2.93 12.79
CA ALA A 332 -8.59 -2.57 14.11
C ALA A 332 -7.23 -1.85 13.96
N ASP A 333 -7.15 -0.58 14.35
CA ASP A 333 -5.94 0.24 14.23
C ASP A 333 -5.38 0.62 15.61
N GLY A 334 -4.21 0.07 15.92
CA GLY A 334 -3.45 0.35 17.15
C GLY A 334 -3.81 -0.52 18.37
N GLY A 335 -2.93 -0.47 19.38
CA GLY A 335 -3.07 -1.23 20.63
C GLY A 335 -2.61 -2.69 20.59
N ILE A 336 -2.30 -3.22 19.41
CA ILE A 336 -1.80 -4.59 19.22
C ILE A 336 -0.30 -4.62 19.52
N LYS A 337 0.09 -5.35 20.58
CA LYS A 337 1.48 -5.50 21.01
C LYS A 337 2.03 -6.88 20.64
N PHE A 338 1.16 -7.90 20.71
CA PHE A 338 1.52 -9.30 20.48
C PHE A 338 0.55 -9.97 19.50
N SER A 339 0.95 -11.13 18.95
CA SER A 339 0.09 -11.94 18.08
C SER A 339 -1.23 -12.37 18.74
N GLY A 340 -1.23 -12.55 20.07
CA GLY A 340 -2.45 -12.80 20.84
C GLY A 340 -3.45 -11.64 20.81
N ASP A 341 -2.98 -10.38 20.81
CA ASP A 341 -3.85 -9.20 20.70
C ASP A 341 -4.47 -9.11 19.31
N PHE A 342 -3.70 -9.48 18.29
CA PHE A 342 -4.19 -9.59 16.92
C PHE A 342 -5.32 -10.63 16.83
N ALA A 343 -5.11 -11.82 17.39
CA ALA A 343 -6.14 -12.86 17.43
C ALA A 343 -7.42 -12.39 18.15
N LYS A 344 -7.27 -11.65 19.27
CA LYS A 344 -8.41 -11.05 20.00
C LYS A 344 -9.13 -9.99 19.16
N ALA A 345 -8.41 -9.17 18.39
CA ALA A 345 -9.01 -8.17 17.52
C ALA A 345 -9.88 -8.80 16.41
N ILE A 346 -9.38 -9.87 15.77
CA ILE A 346 -10.15 -10.63 14.77
C ILE A 346 -11.36 -11.31 15.43
N ALA A 347 -11.17 -11.94 16.60
CA ALA A 347 -12.25 -12.57 17.35
C ALA A 347 -13.32 -11.57 17.83
N ALA A 348 -12.94 -10.31 18.06
CA ALA A 348 -13.87 -9.21 18.37
C ALA A 348 -14.64 -8.69 17.14
N GLY A 349 -14.37 -9.22 15.95
CA GLY A 349 -15.11 -8.95 14.73
C GLY A 349 -14.39 -8.09 13.68
N ALA A 350 -13.15 -7.64 13.96
CA ALA A 350 -12.37 -6.94 12.95
C ALA A 350 -12.04 -7.88 11.77
N SER A 351 -12.22 -7.39 10.54
CA SER A 351 -11.87 -8.14 9.34
C SER A 351 -10.35 -8.16 9.11
N ALA A 352 -9.66 -7.10 9.54
CA ALA A 352 -8.22 -6.99 9.48
C ALA A 352 -7.70 -6.10 10.61
N ALA A 353 -6.39 -6.13 10.85
CA ALA A 353 -5.74 -5.20 11.76
C ALA A 353 -4.60 -4.44 11.10
N MET A 354 -4.49 -3.17 11.49
CA MET A 354 -3.43 -2.26 11.07
C MET A 354 -2.38 -2.14 12.18
N VAL A 355 -1.12 -2.40 11.83
CA VAL A 355 0.01 -2.42 12.77
C VAL A 355 1.06 -1.37 12.40
N GLY A 356 1.61 -0.72 13.43
CA GLY A 356 2.69 0.26 13.30
C GLY A 356 3.98 -0.24 13.96
N SER A 357 4.02 -0.20 15.29
CA SER A 357 5.21 -0.50 16.10
C SER A 357 5.77 -1.92 15.89
N MET A 358 4.92 -2.88 15.52
CA MET A 358 5.32 -4.26 15.24
C MET A 358 6.28 -4.35 14.06
N ILE A 359 6.13 -3.48 13.06
CA ILE A 359 6.88 -3.55 11.78
C ILE A 359 7.73 -2.30 11.51
N ALA A 360 7.67 -1.26 12.36
CA ALA A 360 8.49 -0.05 12.21
C ALA A 360 10.01 -0.31 12.27
N GLY A 361 10.43 -1.40 12.91
CA GLY A 361 11.85 -1.75 13.09
C GLY A 361 12.46 -2.59 11.97
N THR A 362 11.76 -2.84 10.87
CA THR A 362 12.20 -3.77 9.81
C THR A 362 13.06 -3.12 8.74
N ASP A 363 13.66 -3.91 7.86
CA ASP A 363 14.47 -3.41 6.74
C ASP A 363 13.69 -2.54 5.74
N GLU A 364 12.40 -2.83 5.58
CA GLU A 364 11.51 -2.23 4.59
C GLU A 364 10.82 -0.96 5.11
N SER A 365 10.80 -0.74 6.42
CA SER A 365 10.29 0.51 6.99
C SER A 365 11.21 1.70 6.63
N PRO A 366 10.67 2.91 6.44
CA PRO A 366 11.48 4.10 6.21
C PRO A 366 12.40 4.43 7.41
N GLY A 367 13.45 5.21 7.14
CA GLY A 367 14.41 5.65 8.15
C GLY A 367 15.67 4.78 8.25
N GLU A 368 16.65 5.29 8.99
CA GLU A 368 17.97 4.68 9.12
C GLU A 368 18.09 3.83 10.39
N VAL A 369 19.00 2.84 10.34
CA VAL A 369 19.35 2.04 11.52
C VAL A 369 20.34 2.83 12.37
N ILE A 370 19.99 3.05 13.63
CA ILE A 370 20.76 3.79 14.63
C ILE A 370 21.43 2.79 15.57
N LEU A 371 22.74 2.90 15.77
CA LEU A 371 23.46 2.12 16.76
C LEU A 371 23.45 2.84 18.11
N TYR A 372 22.83 2.24 19.12
CA TYR A 372 22.76 2.79 20.47
C TYR A 372 23.10 1.70 21.51
N GLN A 373 24.09 1.97 22.36
CA GLN A 373 24.56 1.03 23.39
C GLN A 373 24.87 -0.38 22.85
N GLY A 374 25.44 -0.47 21.66
CA GLY A 374 25.80 -1.75 21.01
C GLY A 374 24.61 -2.54 20.45
N ARG A 375 23.41 -1.95 20.40
CA ARG A 375 22.22 -2.54 19.78
C ARG A 375 21.70 -1.64 18.66
N SER A 376 21.11 -2.26 17.65
CA SER A 376 20.55 -1.58 16.48
C SER A 376 19.09 -1.22 16.72
N PHE A 377 18.71 0.02 16.43
CA PHE A 377 17.36 0.56 16.58
C PHE A 377 16.92 1.27 15.29
N LYS A 378 15.62 1.51 15.16
CA LYS A 378 15.04 2.43 14.17
C LYS A 378 14.16 3.46 14.85
N SER A 379 14.09 4.66 14.28
CA SER A 379 13.19 5.70 14.74
C SER A 379 11.73 5.28 14.55
N TYR A 380 10.88 5.63 15.51
CA TYR A 380 9.44 5.37 15.45
C TYR A 380 8.70 6.51 16.13
N ARG A 381 7.75 7.15 15.44
CA ARG A 381 7.06 8.34 15.96
C ARG A 381 5.59 8.39 15.59
N GLY A 382 4.81 9.03 16.47
CA GLY A 382 3.37 9.19 16.29
C GLY A 382 3.08 10.26 15.28
N MET A 383 2.01 10.09 14.49
CA MET A 383 1.59 11.15 13.58
C MET A 383 1.20 12.44 14.32
N GLY A 384 0.86 12.35 15.61
CA GLY A 384 0.63 13.49 16.51
C GLY A 384 1.88 14.00 17.24
N SER A 385 3.07 13.48 16.94
CA SER A 385 4.32 14.03 17.48
C SER A 385 4.65 15.37 16.82
N LEU A 386 5.39 16.22 17.53
CA LEU A 386 5.83 17.51 17.00
C LEU A 386 6.59 17.37 15.66
N GLY A 387 7.52 16.40 15.56
CA GLY A 387 8.31 16.21 14.36
C GLY A 387 7.53 15.61 13.18
N ALA A 388 6.45 14.87 13.43
CA ALA A 388 5.55 14.41 12.37
C ALA A 388 4.61 15.53 11.92
N MET A 389 4.02 16.26 12.88
CA MET A 389 3.08 17.36 12.60
C MET A 389 3.76 18.49 11.82
N ALA A 390 5.01 18.84 12.19
CA ALA A 390 5.82 19.81 11.45
C ALA A 390 6.14 19.38 10.00
N ARG A 391 5.99 18.09 9.67
CA ARG A 391 6.18 17.55 8.31
C ARG A 391 4.88 17.24 7.57
N GLY A 392 3.73 17.67 8.10
CA GLY A 392 2.48 17.68 7.36
C GLY A 392 1.31 16.90 7.98
N SER A 393 1.47 16.25 9.14
CA SER A 393 0.36 15.56 9.82
C SER A 393 -0.45 16.44 10.77
N ALA A 394 -0.17 17.74 10.85
CA ALA A 394 -0.92 18.66 11.72
C ALA A 394 -2.41 18.76 11.34
N ASP A 395 -2.77 18.57 10.07
CA ASP A 395 -4.15 18.54 9.58
C ASP A 395 -4.98 17.43 10.24
N ARG A 396 -4.34 16.27 10.49
CA ARG A 396 -4.95 15.09 11.13
C ARG A 396 -5.51 15.41 12.51
N TYR A 397 -4.93 16.41 13.19
CA TYR A 397 -5.26 16.85 14.55
C TYR A 397 -5.89 18.24 14.57
N PHE A 398 -6.41 18.73 13.43
CA PHE A 398 -7.08 20.02 13.31
C PHE A 398 -6.21 21.23 13.69
N GLN A 399 -4.89 21.12 13.48
CA GLN A 399 -3.89 22.13 13.86
C GLN A 399 -3.11 22.67 12.64
N LYS A 400 -3.68 22.60 11.43
CA LYS A 400 -3.01 23.03 10.19
C LYS A 400 -2.55 24.50 10.23
N ASP A 401 -3.33 25.38 10.86
CA ASP A 401 -3.07 26.83 10.90
C ASP A 401 -2.30 27.26 12.16
N ALA A 402 -1.93 26.32 13.04
CA ALA A 402 -1.15 26.61 14.24
C ALA A 402 0.35 26.71 13.90
N ALA A 403 1.02 27.70 14.46
CA ALA A 403 2.48 27.81 14.36
C ALA A 403 3.16 26.60 15.04
N SER A 404 4.31 26.17 14.52
CA SER A 404 4.99 24.94 14.96
C SER A 404 5.35 24.92 16.46
N ASP A 405 5.60 26.09 17.05
CA ASP A 405 5.89 26.30 18.47
C ASP A 405 4.64 26.31 19.37
N LYS A 406 3.44 26.32 18.78
CA LYS A 406 2.13 26.33 19.47
C LYS A 406 1.31 25.07 19.23
N LEU A 407 1.90 24.04 18.61
CA LEU A 407 1.23 22.76 18.41
C LEU A 407 1.00 22.06 19.77
N GLY A 408 -0.20 21.52 19.96
CA GLY A 408 -0.56 20.61 21.03
C GLY A 408 -0.39 19.16 20.56
N PRO A 409 0.77 18.52 20.79
CA PRO A 409 1.05 17.19 20.27
C PRO A 409 0.21 16.11 20.96
N GLU A 410 -0.38 15.23 20.15
CA GLU A 410 -1.12 14.04 20.57
C GLU A 410 -0.36 12.73 20.30
N GLY A 411 0.97 12.83 20.17
CA GLY A 411 1.86 11.69 20.08
C GLY A 411 3.29 11.99 20.53
N ILE A 412 4.07 10.92 20.66
CA ILE A 412 5.48 10.97 21.08
C ILE A 412 6.42 10.42 20.00
N GLU A 413 7.70 10.70 20.15
CA GLU A 413 8.77 10.12 19.35
C GLU A 413 9.60 9.16 20.20
N GLY A 414 10.07 8.08 19.59
CA GLY A 414 10.91 7.09 20.23
C GLY A 414 11.69 6.28 19.21
N GLN A 415 12.21 5.16 19.69
CA GLN A 415 12.95 4.22 18.86
C GLN A 415 12.56 2.79 19.23
N GLY A 416 12.42 1.93 18.23
CA GLY A 416 12.15 0.50 18.37
C GLY A 416 13.40 -0.32 18.05
N PRO A 417 13.55 -1.53 18.60
CA PRO A 417 14.64 -2.42 18.20
C PRO A 417 14.56 -2.73 16.70
N TYR A 418 15.72 -2.88 16.05
CA TYR A 418 15.80 -3.41 14.71
C TYR A 418 15.36 -4.88 14.67
N LYS A 419 14.58 -5.26 13.65
CA LYS A 419 13.88 -6.55 13.58
C LYS A 419 14.24 -7.42 12.36
N GLY A 420 15.13 -6.97 11.48
CA GLY A 420 15.41 -7.66 10.22
C GLY A 420 14.31 -7.44 9.18
N SER A 421 14.15 -8.36 8.23
CA SER A 421 13.12 -8.25 7.19
C SER A 421 11.72 -8.49 7.75
N VAL A 422 10.75 -7.71 7.28
CA VAL A 422 9.32 -7.86 7.63
C VAL A 422 8.77 -9.25 7.32
N SER A 423 9.34 -9.96 6.35
CA SER A 423 8.95 -11.35 6.02
C SER A 423 9.18 -12.34 7.16
N THR A 424 10.01 -11.99 8.14
CA THR A 424 10.36 -12.84 9.29
C THR A 424 9.72 -12.40 10.60
N VAL A 425 8.90 -11.33 10.56
CA VAL A 425 8.23 -10.70 11.71
C VAL A 425 6.74 -10.95 11.62
#